data_AF-A0A8D0GGR2-F1
#
_entry.id   AF-A0A8D0GGR2-F1
#
_cell.length_a   1.000
_cell.length_b   1.000
_cell.length_c   1.000
_cell.angle_alpha   90.00
_cell.angle_beta   90.00
_cell.angle_gamma   90.00
#
_symmetry.space_group_name_H-M   'P 1'
#
loop_
_entity.id
_entity.type
_entity.pdbx_description
1 polymer ?
#
loop_
_entity_poly.entity_id
_entity_poly.type
_entity_poly.pdbx_seq_one_letter_code
_entity_poly.pdbx_strand_id
1 'polypeptide(L)'
;MAQAAPPPASSGHDEDSSESRMVVTFLMSALESMCKELAKSKAEVACIAVYDTDVFVVGTERGRAFVNSRKDFQKDFVKYCKFQWNMLCLQTTKL
;
A
#
# COMPACT_ATOMS: atom_id res chain seq x y z
N MET A 1 26.64 5.01 50.51
CA MET A 1 25.97 4.11 49.55
C MET A 1 25.45 5.00 48.42
N ALA A 2 26.01 4.87 47.22
CA ALA A 2 25.61 5.70 46.08
C ALA A 2 24.56 4.93 45.27
N GLN A 3 23.32 5.44 45.23
CA GLN A 3 22.30 4.93 44.32
C GLN A 3 22.49 5.63 42.97
N ALA A 4 22.89 4.87 41.96
CA ALA A 4 22.88 5.31 40.57
C ALA A 4 21.43 5.28 40.06
N ALA A 5 20.96 6.41 39.53
CA ALA A 5 19.66 6.49 38.85
C ALA A 5 19.71 5.73 37.51
N PRO A 6 18.63 5.02 37.11
CA PRO A 6 18.58 4.37 35.81
C PRO A 6 18.47 5.42 34.68
N PRO A 7 19.05 5.17 33.49
CA PRO A 7 18.90 6.04 32.33
C PRO A 7 17.44 6.03 31.81
N PRO A 8 16.98 7.10 31.14
CA PRO A 8 15.67 7.11 30.52
C PRO A 8 15.64 6.10 29.38
N ALA A 9 14.67 5.19 29.41
CA ALA A 9 14.38 4.29 28.29
C ALA A 9 13.89 5.13 27.11
N SER A 10 14.78 5.37 26.14
CA SER A 10 14.41 5.94 24.85
C SER A 10 13.51 4.96 24.11
N SER A 11 12.29 5.42 23.87
CA SER A 11 11.24 4.88 23.01
C SER A 11 11.77 4.26 21.72
N GLY A 12 11.62 2.94 21.57
CA GLY A 12 11.99 2.18 20.37
C GLY A 12 10.79 1.72 19.54
N HIS A 13 9.70 2.50 19.48
CA HIS A 13 8.46 2.09 18.79
C HIS A 13 8.22 2.78 17.44
N ASP A 14 9.12 3.65 16.97
CA ASP A 14 8.95 4.42 15.73
C ASP A 14 9.73 3.85 14.53
N GLU A 15 10.78 3.04 14.76
CA GLU A 15 11.64 2.49 13.70
C GLU A 15 10.95 1.38 12.88
N ASP A 16 10.14 0.52 13.52
CA ASP A 16 9.43 -0.60 12.88
C ASP A 16 8.36 -0.12 11.87
N SER A 17 7.67 0.98 12.22
CA SER A 17 6.68 1.61 11.33
C SER A 17 7.35 2.31 10.14
N SER A 18 8.54 2.90 10.35
CA SER A 18 9.30 3.56 9.29
C SER A 18 9.86 2.56 8.28
N GLU A 19 10.46 1.45 8.75
CA GLU A 19 10.94 0.36 7.91
C GLU A 19 9.82 -0.23 7.05
N SER A 20 8.67 -0.53 7.68
CA SER A 20 7.53 -1.09 6.96
C SER A 20 6.99 -0.14 5.88
N ARG A 21 6.96 1.17 6.12
CA ARG A 21 6.59 2.17 5.10
C ARG A 21 7.59 2.23 3.95
N MET A 22 8.88 2.08 4.22
CA MET A 22 9.91 1.99 3.18
C MET A 22 9.72 0.74 2.31
N VAL A 23 9.46 -0.41 2.93
CA VAL A 23 9.15 -1.66 2.22
C VAL A 23 7.90 -1.51 1.34
N VAL A 24 6.84 -0.91 1.87
CA VAL A 24 5.60 -0.62 1.11
C VAL A 24 5.88 0.28 -0.09
N THR A 25 6.68 1.32 0.08
CA THR A 25 7.08 2.23 -1.01
C THR A 25 7.90 1.52 -2.09
N PHE A 26 8.77 0.59 -1.71
CA PHE A 26 9.51 -0.24 -2.65
C PHE A 26 8.58 -1.16 -3.45
N LEU A 27 7.65 -1.85 -2.78
CA LEU A 27 6.64 -2.70 -3.42
C LEU A 27 5.75 -1.90 -4.38
N MET A 28 5.33 -0.70 -3.97
CA MET A 28 4.59 0.24 -4.82
C MET A 28 5.36 0.59 -6.09
N SER A 29 6.66 0.85 -5.98
CA SER A 29 7.53 1.16 -7.11
C SER A 29 7.66 -0.03 -8.07
N ALA A 30 7.77 -1.25 -7.53
CA ALA A 30 7.80 -2.47 -8.33
C ALA A 30 6.46 -2.68 -9.07
N LEU A 31 5.33 -2.48 -8.39
CA LEU A 31 3.99 -2.56 -9.00
C LEU A 31 3.82 -1.50 -10.11
N GLU A 32 4.30 -0.28 -9.90
CA GLU A 32 4.26 0.76 -10.92
C GLU A 32 5.05 0.35 -12.17
N SER A 33 6.24 -0.23 -11.98
CA SER A 33 7.06 -0.76 -13.07
C SER A 33 6.34 -1.88 -13.84
N MET A 34 5.71 -2.82 -13.13
CA MET A 34 4.89 -3.87 -13.75
C MET A 34 3.70 -3.29 -14.53
N CYS A 35 2.97 -2.32 -13.95
CA CYS A 35 1.86 -1.65 -14.61
C CYS A 35 2.30 -0.93 -15.90
N LYS A 36 3.49 -0.30 -15.88
CA LYS A 36 4.09 0.34 -17.05
C LYS A 36 4.40 -0.68 -18.15
N GLU A 37 4.93 -1.84 -17.82
CA GLU A 37 5.14 -2.91 -18.82
C GLU A 37 3.81 -3.43 -19.36
N LEU A 38 2.81 -3.65 -18.51
CA LEU A 38 1.47 -4.10 -18.92
C LEU A 38 0.78 -3.09 -19.86
N ALA A 39 0.98 -1.78 -19.61
CA ALA A 39 0.45 -0.72 -20.47
C ALA A 39 0.98 -0.80 -21.90
N LYS A 40 2.23 -1.27 -22.12
CA LYS A 40 2.80 -1.46 -23.47
C LYS A 40 2.03 -2.49 -24.29
N SER A 41 1.34 -3.44 -23.63
CA SER A 41 0.51 -4.45 -24.28
C SER A 41 -0.91 -3.97 -24.62
N LYS A 42 -1.18 -2.65 -24.58
CA LYS A 42 -2.53 -2.07 -24.70
C LYS A 42 -3.52 -2.63 -23.67
N ALA A 43 -3.01 -3.16 -22.56
CA ALA A 43 -3.83 -3.59 -21.45
C ALA A 43 -4.06 -2.40 -20.53
N GLU A 44 -5.33 -2.08 -20.29
CA GLU A 44 -5.68 -1.13 -19.24
C GLU A 44 -5.62 -1.86 -17.90
N VAL A 45 -4.81 -1.32 -16.98
CA VAL A 45 -4.58 -1.95 -15.69
C VAL A 45 -4.70 -0.93 -14.57
N ALA A 46 -5.35 -1.34 -13.50
CA ALA A 46 -5.34 -0.64 -12.23
C ALA A 46 -4.98 -1.63 -11.13
N CYS A 47 -4.02 -1.25 -10.30
CA CYS A 47 -3.57 -1.98 -9.14
C CYS A 47 -3.89 -1.13 -7.90
N ILE A 48 -4.76 -1.67 -7.06
CA ILE A 48 -5.11 -1.07 -5.77
C ILE A 48 -4.35 -1.83 -4.69
N ALA A 49 -3.65 -1.11 -3.81
CA ALA A 49 -3.02 -1.67 -2.62
C ALA A 49 -3.56 -0.94 -1.38
N VAL A 50 -3.77 -1.69 -0.30
CA VAL A 50 -4.21 -1.14 0.98
C VAL A 50 -3.17 -1.53 2.03
N TYR A 51 -2.61 -0.55 2.73
CA TYR A 51 -1.67 -0.78 3.83
C TYR A 51 -2.10 0.06 5.03
N ASP A 52 -2.36 -0.62 6.16
CA ASP A 52 -2.87 -0.04 7.40
C ASP A 52 -4.20 0.74 7.22
N THR A 53 -4.11 2.01 6.83
CA THR A 53 -5.23 2.91 6.54
C THR A 53 -5.13 3.60 5.18
N ASP A 54 -3.97 3.48 4.53
CA ASP A 54 -3.69 4.11 3.25
C ASP A 54 -4.12 3.23 2.07
N VAL A 55 -4.69 3.88 1.06
CA VAL A 55 -5.09 3.24 -0.20
C VAL A 55 -4.26 3.85 -1.31
N PHE A 56 -3.56 3.00 -2.03
CA PHE A 56 -2.69 3.39 -3.13
C PHE A 56 -3.21 2.83 -4.44
N VAL A 57 -3.22 3.64 -5.48
CA VAL A 57 -3.69 3.25 -6.81
C VAL A 57 -2.60 3.53 -7.83
N VAL A 58 -2.05 2.46 -8.42
CA VAL A 58 -1.07 2.52 -9.51
C VAL A 58 -1.66 1.86 -10.76
N GLY A 59 -1.17 2.18 -11.95
CA GLY A 59 -1.78 1.68 -13.19
C GLY A 59 -1.67 2.62 -14.38
N THR A 60 -2.43 2.35 -15.44
CA THR A 60 -2.61 3.27 -16.57
C THR A 60 -3.49 4.45 -16.17
N GLU A 61 -3.48 5.54 -16.95
CA GLU A 61 -4.37 6.68 -16.69
C GLU A 61 -5.85 6.27 -16.67
N ARG A 62 -6.28 5.43 -17.62
CA ARG A 62 -7.66 4.94 -17.68
C ARG A 62 -7.99 3.99 -16.53
N GLY A 63 -7.08 3.10 -16.18
CA GLY A 63 -7.23 2.21 -15.01
C GLY A 63 -7.40 3.00 -13.72
N ARG A 64 -6.52 3.97 -13.47
CA ARG A 64 -6.63 4.86 -12.30
C ARG A 64 -7.92 5.68 -12.32
N ALA A 65 -8.29 6.24 -13.47
CA ALA A 65 -9.52 7.03 -13.61
C ALA A 65 -10.78 6.19 -13.32
N PHE A 66 -10.83 4.94 -13.79
CA PHE A 66 -11.93 4.03 -13.51
C PHE A 66 -12.07 3.76 -12.00
N VAL A 67 -10.98 3.37 -11.33
CA VAL A 67 -10.98 3.12 -9.88
C VAL A 67 -11.34 4.39 -9.10
N ASN A 68 -10.82 5.55 -9.49
CA ASN A 68 -11.14 6.81 -8.83
C ASN A 68 -12.58 7.29 -9.05
N SER A 69 -13.18 6.95 -10.19
CA SER A 69 -14.60 7.22 -10.45
C SER A 69 -15.54 6.35 -9.59
N ARG A 70 -15.05 5.19 -9.12
CA ARG A 70 -15.81 4.18 -8.37
C ARG A 70 -15.33 4.10 -6.92
N LYS A 71 -15.64 5.12 -6.13
CA LYS A 71 -15.30 5.16 -4.70
C LYS A 71 -16.02 4.07 -3.88
N ASP A 72 -17.13 3.56 -4.39
CA ASP A 72 -17.83 2.36 -3.89
C ASP A 72 -16.90 1.14 -3.91
N PHE A 73 -16.26 0.88 -5.05
CA PHE A 73 -15.30 -0.21 -5.20
C PHE A 73 -14.13 -0.09 -4.23
N GLN A 74 -13.55 1.11 -4.07
CA GLN A 74 -12.44 1.31 -3.13
C GLN A 74 -12.87 1.03 -1.69
N LYS A 75 -14.06 1.49 -1.28
CA LYS A 75 -14.57 1.25 0.08
C LYS A 75 -14.81 -0.23 0.36
N ASP A 76 -15.46 -0.95 -0.55
CA ASP A 76 -15.71 -2.38 -0.38
C ASP A 76 -14.42 -3.19 -0.47
N PHE A 77 -13.46 -2.78 -1.30
CA PHE A 77 -12.16 -3.41 -1.37
C PHE A 77 -11.37 -3.24 -0.07
N VAL A 78 -11.35 -2.04 0.51
CA VAL A 78 -10.72 -1.79 1.83
C VAL A 78 -11.37 -2.66 2.91
N LYS A 79 -12.70 -2.77 2.93
CA LYS A 79 -13.39 -3.67 3.88
C LYS A 79 -12.97 -5.12 3.69
N TYR A 80 -12.94 -5.61 2.45
CA TYR A 80 -12.51 -6.96 2.13
C TYR A 80 -11.06 -7.22 2.59
N CYS A 81 -10.17 -6.27 2.38
CA CYS A 81 -8.76 -6.37 2.74
C CYS A 81 -8.46 -6.18 4.22
N LYS A 82 -9.36 -5.54 4.98
CA LYS A 82 -9.30 -5.58 6.44
C LYS A 82 -9.82 -6.90 7.01
N PHE A 83 -10.71 -7.58 6.28
CA PHE A 83 -11.27 -8.86 6.69
C PHE A 83 -10.31 -10.03 6.41
N GLN A 84 -9.66 -10.04 5.24
CA GLN A 84 -8.56 -10.95 4.96
C GLN A 84 -7.27 -10.31 5.51
N TRP A 85 -6.71 -10.89 6.58
CA TRP A 85 -5.48 -10.49 7.29
C TRP A 85 -4.18 -10.47 6.43
N ASN A 86 -4.24 -10.02 5.18
CA ASN A 86 -3.10 -9.90 4.28
C ASN A 86 -2.76 -8.42 4.07
N MET A 87 -1.50 -8.09 4.35
CA MET A 87 -0.93 -6.75 4.36
C MET A 87 -0.88 -6.07 2.97
N LEU A 88 -1.21 -6.78 1.90
CA LEU A 88 -1.25 -6.26 0.54
C LEU A 88 -2.28 -7.02 -0.30
N CYS A 89 -3.50 -6.50 -0.39
CA CYS A 89 -4.43 -6.95 -1.41
C CYS A 89 -4.10 -6.27 -2.73
N LEU A 90 -3.86 -7.05 -3.79
CA LEU A 90 -3.71 -6.53 -5.14
C LEU A 90 -4.93 -6.93 -5.99
N GLN A 91 -5.80 -5.97 -6.30
CA GLN A 91 -6.81 -6.17 -7.35
C GLN A 91 -6.25 -5.64 -8.66
N THR A 92 -6.20 -6.50 -9.67
CA THR A 92 -5.85 -6.14 -11.05
C THR A 92 -7.13 -6.12 -11.86
N THR A 93 -7.71 -4.94 -12.10
CA THR A 93 -8.87 -4.82 -12.99
C THR A 93 -8.38 -4.62 -14.41
N LYS A 94 -8.60 -5.61 -15.29
CA LYS A 94 -8.43 -5.44 -16.72
C LYS A 94 -9.69 -4.77 -17.28
N LEU A 95 -9.56 -3.52 -17.72
CA LEU A 95 -10.63 -2.77 -18.38
C LEU A 95 -10.76 -3.11 -19.86
#